data_AF-A0A2G3A7S0-F1
#
_entry.id   AF-A0A2G3A7S0-F1
#
_cell.length_a   1.000
_cell.length_b   1.000
_cell.length_c   1.000
_cell.angle_alpha   90.00
_cell.angle_beta   90.00
_cell.angle_gamma   90.00
#
_symmetry.space_group_name_H-M   'P 1'
#
loop_
_entity.id
_entity.type
_entity.pdbx_description
1 polymer ?
#
loop_
_entity_poly.entity_id
_entity_poly.type
_entity_poly.pdbx_seq_one_letter_code
_entity_poly.pdbx_strand_id
1 'polypeptide(L)'
;MCRNTGEFMMSRYREVAKIVLRYLEHRDRLVRLSITSLLPRIAHFLRDRFVSNYLMICMNHILHVLKILAERASGFIVLGEMAGELTNYLPTITSHLLDAIAPRRGRPSLEALACVGNIAKAMGPTMEPHVRDLLDFMFSSRLSLTLVEVLEQITESIPPLLPTIQNQLLECISAILSRSYHSMPRQSASVSRGHITTVTPQVPELSGSTLVQLALRTLARFNFKGHDLLEFAREFVVVYLEDKDGATRKDAALCYYKLVANYFSAISST
;
A
#
# COMPACT_ATOMS: atom_id res chain seq x y z
N MET A 1 5.97 -23.54 -20.28
CA MET A 1 6.55 -24.07 -19.03
C MET A 1 7.33 -25.33 -19.37
N CYS A 2 8.66 -25.31 -19.33
CA CYS A 2 9.49 -26.44 -19.74
C CYS A 2 9.34 -27.58 -18.72
N ARG A 3 8.92 -28.77 -19.18
CA ARG A 3 8.67 -29.98 -18.37
C ARG A 3 9.85 -30.44 -17.51
N ASN A 4 11.08 -29.97 -17.78
CA ASN A 4 12.29 -30.49 -17.15
C ASN A 4 12.73 -29.72 -15.88
N THR A 5 12.25 -28.49 -15.66
CA THR A 5 12.70 -27.68 -14.50
C THR A 5 12.05 -28.13 -13.18
N GLY A 6 10.81 -28.64 -13.25
CA GLY A 6 10.07 -29.14 -12.09
C GLY A 6 10.69 -30.40 -11.50
N GLU A 7 11.02 -31.40 -12.32
CA GLU A 7 11.61 -32.67 -11.87
C GLU A 7 13.02 -32.49 -11.28
N PHE A 8 13.86 -31.63 -11.87
CA PHE A 8 15.21 -31.37 -11.35
C PHE A 8 15.17 -30.73 -9.96
N MET A 9 14.32 -29.72 -9.78
CA MET A 9 14.18 -29.03 -8.50
C MET A 9 13.52 -29.91 -7.44
N MET A 10 12.61 -30.82 -7.80
CA MET A 10 12.01 -31.78 -6.87
C MET A 10 13.05 -32.70 -6.20
N SER A 11 14.02 -33.21 -6.96
CA SER A 11 15.07 -34.10 -6.43
C SER A 11 16.13 -33.36 -5.61
N ARG A 12 16.39 -32.07 -5.91
CA ARG A 12 17.46 -31.27 -5.29
C ARG A 12 16.98 -30.15 -4.37
N TYR A 13 15.67 -30.08 -4.11
CA TYR A 13 15.07 -28.99 -3.34
C TYR A 13 15.73 -28.85 -1.97
N ARG A 14 16.01 -29.98 -1.32
CA ARG A 14 16.66 -30.03 -0.01
C ARG A 14 18.06 -29.41 -0.07
N GLU A 15 18.85 -29.75 -1.08
CA GLU A 15 20.19 -29.24 -1.30
C GLU A 15 20.17 -27.74 -1.60
N VAL A 16 19.29 -27.30 -2.51
CA VAL A 16 19.13 -25.89 -2.87
C VAL A 16 18.68 -25.07 -1.67
N ALA A 17 17.65 -25.52 -0.94
CA ALA A 17 17.17 -24.86 0.26
C ALA A 17 18.29 -24.77 1.31
N LYS A 18 19.04 -25.84 1.56
CA LYS A 18 20.18 -25.82 2.49
C LYS A 18 21.25 -24.81 2.09
N ILE A 19 21.59 -24.71 0.80
CA ILE A 19 22.56 -23.73 0.31
C ILE A 19 22.04 -22.32 0.58
N VAL A 20 20.81 -22.02 0.20
CA VAL A 20 20.23 -20.67 0.40
C VAL A 20 20.18 -20.32 1.88
N LEU A 21 19.71 -21.23 2.73
CA LEU A 21 19.61 -21.03 4.18
C LEU A 21 20.98 -20.81 4.84
N ARG A 22 22.06 -21.39 4.29
CA ARG A 22 23.43 -21.18 4.79
C ARG A 22 23.89 -19.73 4.69
N TYR A 23 23.35 -18.97 3.73
CA TYR A 23 23.76 -17.59 3.47
C TYR A 23 22.80 -16.55 4.06
N LEU A 24 21.80 -16.95 4.87
CA LEU A 24 20.87 -16.01 5.51
C LEU A 24 21.60 -15.00 6.40
N GLU A 25 22.57 -15.44 7.18
CA GLU A 25 23.33 -14.60 8.11
C GLU A 25 24.69 -14.19 7.54
N HIS A 26 24.81 -14.10 6.21
CA HIS A 26 26.06 -13.71 5.58
C HIS A 26 26.48 -12.28 6.01
N ARG A 27 27.78 -12.06 6.19
CA ARG A 27 28.33 -10.77 6.64
C ARG A 27 28.07 -9.65 5.63
N ASP A 28 28.17 -9.98 4.34
CA ASP A 28 27.87 -9.06 3.26
C ASP A 28 26.35 -8.80 3.15
N ARG A 29 25.96 -7.52 3.25
CA ARG A 29 24.57 -7.05 3.18
C ARG A 29 23.91 -7.36 1.83
N LEU A 30 24.62 -7.21 0.71
CA LEU A 30 24.05 -7.46 -0.61
C LEU A 30 23.77 -8.95 -0.80
N VAL A 31 24.64 -9.80 -0.30
CA VAL A 31 24.40 -11.25 -0.26
C VAL A 31 23.15 -11.54 0.58
N ARG A 32 23.07 -11.01 1.81
CA ARG A 32 21.92 -11.22 2.69
C ARG A 32 20.59 -10.73 2.08
N LEU A 33 20.58 -9.56 1.45
CA LEU A 33 19.41 -9.03 0.73
C LEU A 33 18.99 -9.94 -0.44
N SER A 34 19.97 -10.43 -1.21
CA SER A 34 19.74 -11.33 -2.33
C SER A 34 19.17 -12.67 -1.88
N ILE A 35 19.67 -13.21 -0.76
CA ILE A 35 19.15 -14.45 -0.17
C ILE A 35 17.73 -14.25 0.37
N THR A 36 17.48 -13.12 1.03
CA THR A 36 16.17 -12.78 1.59
C THR A 36 15.11 -12.72 0.49
N SER A 37 15.40 -12.09 -0.65
CA SER A 37 14.47 -12.02 -1.80
C SER A 37 14.26 -13.35 -2.53
N LEU A 38 15.08 -14.37 -2.27
CA LEU A 38 14.88 -15.73 -2.80
C LEU A 38 13.93 -16.58 -1.94
N LEU A 39 13.71 -16.21 -0.67
CA LEU A 39 12.88 -17.00 0.25
C LEU A 39 11.46 -17.27 -0.27
N PRO A 40 10.72 -16.27 -0.80
CA PRO A 40 9.38 -16.50 -1.31
C PRO A 40 9.34 -17.48 -2.49
N ARG A 41 10.38 -17.46 -3.34
CA ARG A 41 10.49 -18.38 -4.48
C ARG A 41 10.66 -19.83 -4.02
N ILE A 42 11.43 -20.04 -2.95
CA ILE A 42 11.63 -21.37 -2.36
C ILE A 42 10.34 -21.84 -1.70
N ALA A 43 9.68 -20.97 -0.94
CA ALA A 43 8.40 -21.25 -0.30
C ALA A 43 7.32 -21.64 -1.32
N HIS A 44 7.20 -20.89 -2.42
CA HIS A 44 6.23 -21.17 -3.47
C HIS A 44 6.53 -22.46 -4.25
N PHE A 45 7.80 -22.82 -4.41
CA PHE A 45 8.18 -24.00 -5.18
C PHE A 45 7.73 -25.31 -4.53
N LEU A 46 7.87 -25.46 -3.21
CA LEU A 46 7.40 -26.62 -2.44
C LEU A 46 6.88 -26.23 -1.05
N ARG A 47 5.65 -25.72 -1.03
CA ARG A 47 4.97 -25.16 0.14
C ARG A 47 4.97 -26.09 1.35
N ASP A 48 4.47 -27.32 1.23
CA ASP A 48 4.33 -28.23 2.37
C ASP A 48 5.69 -28.56 3.00
N ARG A 49 6.69 -28.87 2.16
CA ARG A 49 8.04 -29.15 2.65
C ARG A 49 8.68 -27.92 3.26
N PHE A 50 8.43 -26.74 2.71
CA PHE A 50 8.92 -25.48 3.25
C PHE A 50 8.35 -25.21 4.64
N VAL A 51 7.02 -25.30 4.79
CA VAL A 51 6.32 -25.05 6.04
C VAL A 51 6.81 -25.99 7.14
N SER A 52 6.96 -27.29 6.84
CA SER A 52 7.39 -28.27 7.86
C SER A 52 8.87 -28.18 8.25
N ASN A 53 9.77 -27.81 7.32
CA ASN A 53 11.22 -27.96 7.55
C ASN A 53 12.00 -26.65 7.64
N TYR A 54 11.50 -25.56 7.04
CA TYR A 54 12.29 -24.34 6.79
C TYR A 54 11.61 -23.06 7.26
N LEU A 55 10.27 -23.04 7.39
CA LEU A 55 9.52 -21.84 7.74
C LEU A 55 10.00 -21.18 9.04
N MET A 56 10.23 -21.95 10.09
CA MET A 56 10.71 -21.41 11.38
C MET A 56 12.07 -20.70 11.23
N ILE A 57 12.99 -21.27 10.46
CA ILE A 57 14.33 -20.69 10.22
C ILE A 57 14.17 -19.39 9.41
N CYS A 58 13.38 -19.43 8.34
CA CYS A 58 13.11 -18.25 7.50
C CYS A 58 12.42 -17.14 8.29
N MET A 59 11.45 -17.47 9.15
CA MET A 59 10.75 -16.49 9.96
C MET A 59 11.66 -15.84 11.01
N ASN A 60 12.51 -16.61 11.68
CA ASN A 60 13.50 -16.03 12.59
C ASN A 60 14.43 -15.04 11.87
N HIS A 61 14.87 -15.38 10.66
CA HIS A 61 15.65 -14.48 9.81
C HIS A 61 14.85 -13.23 9.41
N ILE A 62 13.62 -13.38 8.92
CA ILE A 62 12.78 -12.24 8.52
C ILE A 62 12.52 -11.31 9.71
N LEU A 63 12.18 -11.84 10.88
CA LEU A 63 11.99 -11.04 12.10
C LEU A 63 13.27 -10.33 12.54
N HIS A 64 14.44 -10.91 12.29
CA HIS A 64 15.72 -10.23 12.49
C HIS A 64 15.91 -9.08 11.48
N VAL A 65 15.67 -9.33 10.19
CA VAL A 65 15.75 -8.32 9.13
C VAL A 65 14.81 -7.14 9.39
N LEU A 66 13.59 -7.39 9.90
CA LEU A 66 12.63 -6.34 10.25
C LEU A 66 13.14 -5.37 11.33
N LYS A 67 14.09 -5.78 12.17
CA LYS A 67 14.72 -4.92 13.19
C LYS A 67 15.84 -4.05 12.61
N ILE A 68 16.40 -4.41 11.45
CA ILE A 68 17.49 -3.67 10.80
C ILE A 68 16.88 -2.61 9.87
N LEU A 69 16.93 -1.33 10.25
CA LEU A 69 16.32 -0.24 9.49
C LEU A 69 16.70 -0.22 7.99
N ALA A 70 17.96 -0.52 7.67
CA ALA A 70 18.46 -0.51 6.30
C ALA A 70 17.98 -1.69 5.43
N GLU A 71 17.37 -2.72 6.04
CA GLU A 71 16.91 -3.95 5.37
C GLU A 71 15.42 -4.22 5.62
N ARG A 72 14.80 -3.51 6.57
CA ARG A 72 13.41 -3.67 6.99
C ARG A 72 12.43 -3.65 5.82
N ALA A 73 12.64 -2.77 4.84
CA ALA A 73 11.84 -2.71 3.61
C ALA A 73 11.81 -4.06 2.86
N SER A 74 12.98 -4.68 2.68
CA SER A 74 13.08 -6.01 2.04
C SER A 74 12.41 -7.11 2.86
N GLY A 75 12.47 -7.00 4.19
CA GLY A 75 11.79 -7.92 5.10
C GLY A 75 10.27 -7.88 4.91
N PHE A 76 9.66 -6.70 4.81
CA PHE A 76 8.22 -6.57 4.57
C PHE A 76 7.79 -7.07 3.20
N ILE A 77 8.59 -6.83 2.15
CA ILE A 77 8.29 -7.36 0.80
C ILE A 77 8.22 -8.89 0.84
N VAL A 78 9.25 -9.53 1.39
CA VAL A 78 9.33 -11.01 1.50
C VAL A 78 8.20 -11.56 2.37
N LEU A 79 7.89 -10.88 3.46
CA LEU A 79 6.81 -11.28 4.35
C LEU A 79 5.45 -11.25 3.64
N GLY A 80 5.19 -10.20 2.85
CA GLY A 80 3.98 -10.10 2.05
C GLY A 80 3.88 -11.18 0.97
N GLU A 81 4.97 -11.48 0.27
CA GLU A 81 5.00 -12.54 -0.75
C GLU A 81 4.79 -13.94 -0.16
N MET A 82 5.17 -14.16 1.10
CA MET A 82 5.00 -15.41 1.83
C MET A 82 3.73 -15.47 2.68
N ALA A 83 2.83 -14.49 2.58
CA ALA A 83 1.73 -14.33 3.53
C ALA A 83 0.85 -15.59 3.70
N GLY A 84 0.70 -16.41 2.65
CA GLY A 84 -0.07 -17.64 2.70
C GLY A 84 0.46 -18.69 3.68
N GLU A 85 1.73 -18.65 4.06
CA GLU A 85 2.36 -19.61 4.98
C GLU A 85 2.40 -19.12 6.44
N LEU A 86 1.94 -17.89 6.71
CA LEU A 86 2.28 -17.17 7.95
C LEU A 86 1.16 -17.08 8.99
N THR A 87 0.08 -17.86 8.87
CA THR A 87 -1.09 -17.76 9.75
C THR A 87 -0.75 -17.81 11.24
N ASN A 88 0.17 -18.69 11.63
CA ASN A 88 0.58 -18.85 13.03
C ASN A 88 1.47 -17.71 13.56
N TYR A 89 2.01 -16.88 12.67
CA TYR A 89 2.89 -15.77 13.01
C TYR A 89 2.17 -14.41 12.99
N LEU A 90 0.90 -14.37 12.60
CA LEU A 90 0.11 -13.15 12.43
C LEU A 90 0.23 -12.16 13.61
N PRO A 91 0.06 -12.56 14.89
CA PRO A 91 0.15 -11.61 15.99
C PRO A 91 1.51 -10.90 16.07
N THR A 92 2.60 -11.64 15.85
CA THR A 92 3.97 -11.10 15.85
C THR A 92 4.19 -10.17 14.65
N ILE A 93 3.68 -10.55 13.49
CA ILE A 93 3.80 -9.77 12.25
C ILE A 93 3.03 -8.45 12.37
N THR A 94 1.79 -8.50 12.86
CA THR A 94 0.94 -7.32 13.05
C THR A 94 1.60 -6.28 13.96
N SER A 95 2.27 -6.72 15.04
CA SER A 95 3.05 -5.80 15.89
C SER A 95 4.16 -5.08 15.12
N HIS A 96 4.90 -5.79 14.26
CA HIS A 96 5.95 -5.17 13.44
C HIS A 96 5.42 -4.24 12.35
N LEU A 97 4.23 -4.54 11.81
CA LEU A 97 3.52 -3.70 10.84
C LEU A 97 3.05 -2.39 11.49
N LEU A 98 2.45 -2.46 12.68
CA LEU A 98 2.04 -1.27 13.46
C LEU A 98 3.23 -0.32 13.66
N ASP A 99 4.36 -0.85 14.14
CA ASP A 99 5.59 -0.06 14.36
C ASP A 99 6.18 0.54 13.06
N ALA A 100 5.82 0.00 11.90
CA ALA A 100 6.30 0.48 10.60
C ALA A 100 5.36 1.48 9.94
N ILE A 101 4.05 1.34 10.16
CA ILE A 101 3.01 2.19 9.60
C ILE A 101 2.86 3.45 10.44
N ALA A 102 2.93 3.33 11.76
CA ALA A 102 2.86 4.47 12.68
C ALA A 102 4.14 4.58 13.53
N PRO A 103 5.31 4.83 12.91
CA PRO A 103 6.55 4.95 13.66
C PRO A 103 6.50 6.20 14.54
N ARG A 104 7.01 6.10 15.78
CA ARG A 104 7.12 7.25 16.70
C ARG A 104 7.96 8.40 16.13
N ARG A 105 8.90 8.08 15.24
CA ARG A 105 9.78 9.03 14.54
C ARG A 105 10.00 8.56 13.11
N GLY A 106 9.90 9.47 12.15
CA GLY A 106 10.09 9.18 10.73
C GLY A 106 8.77 9.05 9.98
N ARG A 107 8.86 8.60 8.73
CA ARG A 107 7.70 8.42 7.85
C ARG A 107 7.23 6.96 7.88
N PRO A 108 5.92 6.70 7.68
CA PRO A 108 5.38 5.37 7.45
C PRO A 108 6.13 4.63 6.33
N SER A 109 6.38 3.33 6.51
CA SER A 109 6.95 2.48 5.46
C SER A 109 5.89 2.06 4.46
N LEU A 110 6.12 2.38 3.19
CA LEU A 110 5.24 1.97 2.09
C LEU A 110 5.28 0.46 1.87
N GLU A 111 6.42 -0.18 2.11
CA GLU A 111 6.59 -1.63 2.03
C GLU A 111 5.78 -2.36 3.10
N ALA A 112 5.70 -1.79 4.32
CA ALA A 112 4.83 -2.31 5.36
C ALA A 112 3.35 -2.18 4.98
N LEU A 113 2.94 -1.05 4.41
CA LEU A 113 1.57 -0.88 3.89
C LEU A 113 1.26 -1.92 2.80
N ALA A 114 2.13 -2.06 1.80
CA ALA A 114 1.98 -3.06 0.75
C ALA A 114 1.92 -4.49 1.31
N CYS A 115 2.70 -4.76 2.36
CA CYS A 115 2.67 -6.05 3.06
C CYS A 115 1.30 -6.33 3.70
N VAL A 116 0.63 -5.33 4.28
CA VAL A 116 -0.75 -5.50 4.81
C VAL A 116 -1.70 -5.94 3.70
N GLY A 117 -1.64 -5.29 2.53
CA GLY A 117 -2.48 -5.64 1.38
C GLY A 117 -2.25 -7.08 0.90
N ASN A 118 -0.98 -7.50 0.78
CA ASN A 118 -0.63 -8.86 0.39
C ASN A 118 -1.10 -9.90 1.42
N ILE A 119 -1.01 -9.60 2.73
CA ILE A 119 -1.52 -10.48 3.78
C ILE A 119 -3.04 -10.56 3.74
N ALA A 120 -3.73 -9.42 3.63
CA ALA A 120 -5.18 -9.39 3.50
C ALA A 120 -5.64 -10.19 2.28
N LYS A 121 -4.93 -10.09 1.15
CA LYS A 121 -5.20 -10.87 -0.06
C LYS A 121 -5.00 -12.37 0.12
N ALA A 122 -3.95 -12.78 0.83
CA ALA A 122 -3.64 -14.19 1.03
C ALA A 122 -4.56 -14.86 2.08
N MET A 123 -5.01 -14.10 3.08
CA MET A 123 -5.66 -14.64 4.28
C MET A 123 -7.13 -14.25 4.43
N GLY A 124 -7.59 -13.25 3.68
CA GLY A 124 -8.97 -12.80 3.65
C GLY A 124 -9.54 -12.52 5.05
N PRO A 125 -10.71 -13.07 5.41
CA PRO A 125 -11.40 -12.81 6.68
C PRO A 125 -10.56 -13.10 7.93
N THR A 126 -9.56 -13.99 7.87
CA THR A 126 -8.68 -14.27 9.02
C THR A 126 -7.88 -13.03 9.45
N MET A 127 -7.58 -12.12 8.52
CA MET A 127 -6.85 -10.89 8.81
C MET A 127 -7.76 -9.74 9.27
N GLU A 128 -9.10 -9.88 9.17
CA GLU A 128 -10.08 -8.83 9.47
C GLU A 128 -9.88 -8.11 10.81
N PRO A 129 -9.75 -8.78 11.98
CA PRO A 129 -9.58 -8.07 13.25
C PRO A 129 -8.28 -7.26 13.28
N HIS A 130 -7.20 -7.80 12.73
CA HIS A 130 -5.91 -7.12 12.67
C HIS A 130 -5.93 -5.94 11.68
N VAL A 131 -6.63 -6.06 10.55
CA VAL A 131 -6.80 -4.93 9.62
C VAL A 131 -7.58 -3.81 10.30
N ARG A 132 -8.67 -4.11 11.03
CA ARG A 132 -9.43 -3.06 11.74
C ARG A 132 -8.54 -2.23 12.65
N ASP A 133 -7.69 -2.88 13.44
CA ASP A 133 -6.75 -2.19 14.33
C ASP A 133 -5.71 -1.36 13.56
N LEU A 134 -5.36 -1.76 12.33
CA LEU A 134 -4.40 -1.08 11.46
C LEU A 134 -5.00 0.10 10.70
N LEU A 135 -6.30 0.10 10.39
CA LEU A 135 -6.93 1.08 9.50
C LEU A 135 -6.72 2.52 9.99
N ASP A 136 -6.95 2.79 11.28
CA ASP A 136 -6.80 4.15 11.82
C ASP A 136 -5.36 4.67 11.67
N PHE A 137 -4.36 3.80 11.82
CA PHE A 137 -2.96 4.14 11.61
C PHE A 137 -2.62 4.34 10.13
N MET A 138 -3.23 3.54 9.24
CA MET A 138 -3.07 3.68 7.79
C MET A 138 -3.66 5.01 7.30
N PHE A 139 -4.83 5.42 7.78
CA PHE A 139 -5.46 6.69 7.43
C PHE A 139 -4.84 7.91 8.14
N SER A 140 -4.13 7.70 9.26
CA SER A 140 -3.28 8.74 9.86
C SER A 140 -2.08 9.10 8.97
N SER A 141 -1.71 8.23 8.02
CA SER A 141 -0.70 8.53 7.02
C SER A 141 -1.26 9.40 5.88
N ARG A 142 -0.39 10.14 5.19
CA ARG A 142 -0.81 10.93 4.01
C ARG A 142 -1.29 9.98 2.91
N LEU A 143 -2.38 10.35 2.23
CA LEU A 143 -2.88 9.63 1.05
C LEU A 143 -1.73 9.40 0.05
N SER A 144 -1.54 8.15 -0.34
CA SER A 144 -0.51 7.71 -1.28
C SER A 144 -1.08 6.66 -2.22
N LEU A 145 -0.45 6.48 -3.39
CA LEU A 145 -0.89 5.47 -4.35
C LEU A 145 -0.89 4.06 -3.71
N THR A 146 0.16 3.73 -2.97
CA THR A 146 0.28 2.46 -2.24
C THR A 146 -0.85 2.25 -1.24
N LEU A 147 -1.24 3.30 -0.49
CA LEU A 147 -2.36 3.20 0.44
C LEU A 147 -3.66 2.88 -0.31
N VAL A 148 -3.94 3.56 -1.43
CA VAL A 148 -5.14 3.30 -2.24
C VAL A 148 -5.16 1.88 -2.78
N GLU A 149 -4.06 1.40 -3.35
CA GLU A 149 -3.93 0.02 -3.85
C GLU A 149 -4.15 -1.01 -2.75
N VAL A 150 -3.63 -0.77 -1.54
CA VAL A 150 -3.80 -1.65 -0.39
C VAL A 150 -5.25 -1.65 0.10
N LEU A 151 -5.91 -0.49 0.15
CA LEU A 151 -7.33 -0.40 0.51
C LEU A 151 -8.21 -1.14 -0.51
N GLU A 152 -7.90 -1.05 -1.81
CA GLU A 152 -8.58 -1.82 -2.86
C GLU A 152 -8.43 -3.33 -2.59
N GLN A 153 -7.20 -3.82 -2.37
CA GLN A 153 -6.95 -5.23 -2.04
C GLN A 153 -7.67 -5.70 -0.77
N ILE A 154 -7.70 -4.88 0.27
CA ILE A 154 -8.40 -5.18 1.52
C ILE A 154 -9.90 -5.31 1.27
N THR A 155 -10.50 -4.36 0.54
CA THR A 155 -11.96 -4.38 0.30
C THR A 155 -12.38 -5.52 -0.62
N GLU A 156 -11.53 -5.94 -1.57
CA GLU A 156 -11.77 -7.13 -2.38
C GLU A 156 -11.69 -8.42 -1.55
N SER A 157 -10.75 -8.48 -0.61
CA SER A 157 -10.45 -9.71 0.16
C SER A 157 -11.27 -9.84 1.45
N ILE A 158 -11.71 -8.70 1.99
CA ILE A 158 -12.47 -8.57 3.24
C ILE A 158 -13.64 -7.59 3.03
N PRO A 159 -14.69 -7.99 2.28
CA PRO A 159 -15.84 -7.13 1.98
C PRO A 159 -16.52 -6.47 3.19
N PRO A 160 -16.60 -7.07 4.39
CA PRO A 160 -17.17 -6.41 5.57
C PRO A 160 -16.49 -5.10 5.98
N LEU A 161 -15.25 -4.84 5.56
CA LEU A 161 -14.53 -3.60 5.86
C LEU A 161 -14.80 -2.47 4.86
N LEU A 162 -15.47 -2.76 3.75
CA LEU A 162 -15.75 -1.79 2.69
C LEU A 162 -16.47 -0.53 3.20
N PRO A 163 -17.56 -0.59 4.00
CA PRO A 163 -18.24 0.62 4.46
C PRO A 163 -17.34 1.52 5.34
N THR A 164 -16.54 0.92 6.22
CA THR A 164 -15.60 1.68 7.07
C THR A 164 -14.53 2.36 6.24
N ILE A 165 -13.95 1.65 5.27
CA ILE A 165 -12.91 2.18 4.39
C ILE A 165 -13.47 3.28 3.48
N GLN A 166 -14.68 3.11 2.93
CA GLN A 166 -15.34 4.12 2.11
C GLN A 166 -15.52 5.44 2.88
N ASN A 167 -16.07 5.37 4.10
CA ASN A 167 -16.28 6.55 4.94
C ASN A 167 -14.97 7.28 5.25
N GLN A 168 -13.96 6.57 5.76
CA GLN A 168 -12.67 7.16 6.11
C GLN A 168 -11.95 7.73 4.87
N LEU A 169 -12.08 7.07 3.71
CA LEU A 169 -11.47 7.53 2.47
C LEU A 169 -12.17 8.79 1.92
N LEU A 170 -13.50 8.89 2.02
CA LEU A 170 -14.24 10.10 1.66
C LEU A 170 -13.85 11.29 2.55
N GLU A 171 -13.72 11.09 3.86
CA GLU A 171 -13.25 12.11 4.80
C GLU A 171 -11.82 12.57 4.46
N CYS A 172 -10.92 11.65 4.12
CA CYS A 172 -9.57 11.99 3.71
C CYS A 172 -9.55 12.79 2.41
N ILE A 173 -10.34 12.38 1.41
CA ILE A 173 -10.44 13.05 0.12
C ILE A 173 -11.01 14.47 0.31
N SER A 174 -12.10 14.63 1.06
CA SER A 174 -12.70 15.95 1.31
C SER A 174 -11.74 16.88 2.04
N ALA A 175 -11.00 16.39 3.04
CA ALA A 175 -9.99 17.18 3.75
C ALA A 175 -8.86 17.66 2.83
N ILE A 176 -8.40 16.82 1.89
CA ILE A 176 -7.37 17.18 0.90
C ILE A 176 -7.91 18.25 -0.06
N LEU A 177 -9.11 18.04 -0.61
CA LEU A 177 -9.72 18.94 -1.58
C LEU A 177 -10.09 20.30 -0.96
N SER A 178 -10.57 20.33 0.29
CA SER A 178 -10.88 21.59 0.98
C SER A 178 -9.63 22.41 1.31
N ARG A 179 -8.57 21.77 1.82
CA ARG A 179 -7.32 22.47 2.17
C ARG A 179 -6.63 23.09 0.96
N SER A 180 -6.59 22.36 -0.16
CA SER A 180 -5.94 22.87 -1.36
C SER A 180 -6.74 24.01 -2.00
N TYR A 181 -8.06 24.03 -1.86
CA TYR A 181 -8.87 25.17 -2.28
C TYR A 181 -8.53 26.44 -1.51
N HIS A 182 -8.45 26.38 -0.17
CA HIS A 182 -8.09 27.54 0.64
C HIS A 182 -6.63 28.00 0.41
N SER A 183 -5.75 27.10 -0.02
CA SER A 183 -4.38 27.41 -0.43
C SER A 183 -4.27 27.94 -1.86
N MET A 184 -5.38 28.10 -2.58
CA MET A 184 -5.43 28.76 -3.88
C MET A 184 -5.73 30.25 -3.64
N PRO A 185 -4.73 31.12 -3.40
CA PRO A 185 -4.99 32.54 -3.28
C PRO A 185 -5.58 33.02 -4.60
N ARG A 186 -6.75 33.67 -4.53
CA ARG A 186 -7.11 34.74 -5.48
C ARG A 186 -5.93 35.71 -5.45
N GLN A 187 -5.01 35.58 -6.41
CA GLN A 187 -3.76 36.33 -6.42
C GLN A 187 -4.08 37.83 -6.56
N SER A 188 -4.01 38.56 -5.45
CA SER A 188 -3.42 39.89 -5.48
C SER A 188 -1.91 39.71 -5.59
N ALA A 189 -1.32 40.38 -6.58
CA ALA A 189 0.09 40.34 -6.84
C ALA A 189 0.87 40.93 -5.66
N SER A 190 1.76 40.15 -5.04
CA SER A 190 2.90 40.71 -4.34
C SER A 190 4.17 39.96 -4.72
N VAL A 191 5.08 40.71 -5.33
CA VAL A 191 6.42 40.30 -5.68
C VAL A 191 7.23 40.24 -4.40
N SER A 192 7.87 39.10 -4.10
CA SER A 192 9.02 39.11 -3.19
C SER A 192 10.05 38.05 -3.56
N ARG A 193 11.31 38.46 -3.39
CA ARG A 193 12.55 37.94 -3.96
C ARG A 193 13.03 36.66 -3.25
N GLY A 194 13.84 35.91 -4.00
CA GLY A 194 14.29 34.55 -3.68
C GLY A 194 15.26 34.42 -2.51
N HIS A 195 15.35 33.19 -2.01
CA HIS A 195 16.49 32.67 -1.27
C HIS A 195 16.73 31.23 -1.70
N ILE A 196 17.97 30.93 -2.10
CA ILE A 196 18.41 29.62 -2.59
C ILE A 196 18.93 28.83 -1.40
N THR A 197 18.35 27.66 -1.12
CA THR A 197 19.01 26.62 -0.33
C THR A 197 18.97 25.29 -1.09
N THR A 198 20.17 24.72 -1.24
CA THR A 198 20.47 23.42 -1.83
C THR A 198 19.74 22.28 -1.12
N VAL A 199 18.96 21.51 -1.87
CA VAL A 199 18.19 20.35 -1.38
C VAL A 199 18.83 19.05 -1.89
N THR A 200 19.18 18.17 -0.95
CA THR A 200 19.54 16.77 -1.14
C THR A 200 18.39 15.97 -1.78
N PRO A 201 18.64 14.91 -2.58
CA PRO A 201 17.58 14.18 -3.26
C PRO A 201 16.80 13.31 -2.27
N GLN A 202 15.76 13.87 -1.66
CA GLN A 202 14.71 13.11 -1.00
C GLN A 202 13.57 12.84 -1.99
N VAL A 203 13.03 11.62 -1.93
CA VAL A 203 11.86 11.14 -2.67
C VAL A 203 10.79 12.24 -2.74
N PRO A 204 10.19 12.53 -3.93
CA PRO A 204 9.36 13.71 -4.10
C PRO A 204 8.18 13.65 -3.12
N GLU A 205 8.12 14.59 -2.18
CA GLU A 205 6.86 14.89 -1.52
C GLU A 205 5.87 15.28 -2.61
N LEU A 206 4.73 14.59 -2.66
CA LEU A 206 3.64 14.96 -3.56
C LEU A 206 3.33 16.44 -3.31
N SER A 207 3.65 17.29 -4.30
CA SER A 207 3.24 18.69 -4.33
C SER A 207 1.72 18.77 -4.17
N GLY A 208 1.20 19.87 -3.60
CA GLY A 208 -0.24 20.03 -3.34
C GLY A 208 -1.12 19.62 -4.53
N SER A 209 -0.74 20.04 -5.75
CA SER A 209 -1.41 19.64 -7.00
C SER A 209 -1.42 18.13 -7.26
N THR A 210 -0.28 17.44 -7.08
CA THR A 210 -0.22 15.97 -7.28
C THR A 210 -1.03 15.19 -6.23
N LEU A 211 -1.19 15.72 -5.02
CA LEU A 211 -2.03 15.12 -3.98
C LEU A 211 -3.53 15.29 -4.30
N VAL A 212 -3.92 16.47 -4.79
CA VAL A 212 -5.28 16.74 -5.30
C VAL A 212 -5.60 15.79 -6.46
N GLN A 213 -4.69 15.68 -7.43
CA GLN A 213 -4.86 14.76 -8.56
C GLN A 213 -5.02 13.31 -8.10
N LEU A 214 -4.23 12.86 -7.11
CA LEU A 214 -4.40 11.53 -6.53
C LEU A 214 -5.78 11.39 -5.88
N ALA A 215 -6.22 12.35 -5.07
CA ALA A 215 -7.53 12.32 -4.44
C ALA A 215 -8.68 12.24 -5.46
N LEU A 216 -8.62 13.04 -6.53
CA LEU A 216 -9.60 13.02 -7.63
C LEU A 216 -9.59 11.67 -8.38
N ARG A 217 -8.42 11.12 -8.69
CA ARG A 217 -8.32 9.80 -9.33
C ARG A 217 -8.83 8.68 -8.44
N THR A 218 -8.56 8.75 -7.14
CA THR A 218 -9.07 7.79 -6.15
C THR A 218 -10.58 7.85 -6.09
N LEU A 219 -11.17 9.05 -5.96
CA LEU A 219 -12.61 9.25 -5.98
C LEU A 219 -13.27 8.67 -7.24
N ALA A 220 -12.59 8.79 -8.38
CA ALA A 220 -13.06 8.31 -9.67
C ALA A 220 -12.91 6.80 -9.91
N ARG A 221 -12.09 6.08 -9.13
CA ARG A 221 -11.74 4.67 -9.36
C ARG A 221 -12.22 3.74 -8.27
N PHE A 222 -12.16 4.19 -7.01
CA PHE A 222 -12.48 3.37 -5.87
C PHE A 222 -13.98 3.07 -5.81
N ASN A 223 -14.34 1.90 -5.27
CA ASN A 223 -15.73 1.48 -5.16
C ASN A 223 -16.43 2.23 -4.03
N PHE A 224 -17.20 3.26 -4.35
CA PHE A 224 -18.04 4.02 -3.42
C PHE A 224 -19.55 3.74 -3.58
N LYS A 225 -19.93 2.57 -4.11
CA LYS A 225 -21.34 2.18 -4.21
C LYS A 225 -22.01 2.24 -2.83
N GLY A 226 -23.20 2.83 -2.78
CA GLY A 226 -23.96 3.05 -1.53
C GLY A 226 -23.83 4.45 -0.94
N HIS A 227 -22.94 5.30 -1.46
CA HIS A 227 -22.79 6.70 -1.06
C HIS A 227 -23.40 7.66 -2.09
N ASP A 228 -23.98 8.77 -1.62
CA ASP A 228 -24.35 9.88 -2.50
C ASP A 228 -23.11 10.71 -2.85
N LEU A 229 -22.56 10.43 -4.03
CA LEU A 229 -21.36 11.10 -4.52
C LEU A 229 -21.67 12.34 -5.35
N LEU A 230 -22.95 12.62 -5.66
CA LEU A 230 -23.31 13.74 -6.51
C LEU A 230 -23.20 15.05 -5.74
N GLU A 231 -23.72 15.08 -4.51
CA GLU A 231 -23.55 16.22 -3.60
C GLU A 231 -22.06 16.44 -3.28
N PHE A 232 -21.34 15.36 -2.96
CA PHE A 232 -19.90 15.39 -2.73
C PHE A 232 -19.13 15.98 -3.93
N ALA A 233 -19.46 15.57 -5.15
CA ALA A 233 -18.82 16.08 -6.36
C ALA A 233 -19.08 17.57 -6.57
N ARG A 234 -20.31 18.03 -6.30
CA ARG A 234 -20.67 19.45 -6.41
C ARG A 234 -19.89 20.31 -5.42
N GLU A 235 -19.72 19.82 -4.19
CA GLU A 235 -19.02 20.56 -3.14
C GLU A 235 -17.51 20.56 -3.33
N PHE A 236 -16.89 19.39 -3.60
CA PHE A 236 -15.43 19.25 -3.56
C PHE A 236 -14.74 19.14 -4.92
N VAL A 237 -15.42 18.75 -6.00
CA VAL A 237 -14.79 18.47 -7.31
C VAL A 237 -14.97 19.61 -8.31
N VAL A 238 -16.14 20.24 -8.36
CA VAL A 238 -16.49 21.27 -9.38
C VAL A 238 -15.47 22.41 -9.43
N VAL A 239 -14.96 22.82 -8.28
CA VAL A 239 -13.98 23.89 -8.16
C VAL A 239 -12.68 23.60 -8.93
N TYR A 240 -12.30 22.32 -9.06
CA TYR A 240 -11.08 21.91 -9.74
C TYR A 240 -11.23 21.80 -11.27
N LEU A 241 -12.44 21.95 -11.81
CA LEU A 241 -12.66 22.01 -13.27
C LEU A 241 -12.01 23.25 -13.90
N GLU A 242 -11.86 24.32 -13.12
CA GLU A 242 -11.25 25.58 -13.52
C GLU A 242 -9.83 25.76 -12.95
N ASP A 243 -9.20 24.69 -12.43
CA ASP A 243 -7.85 24.73 -11.87
C ASP A 243 -6.83 25.28 -12.89
N LYS A 244 -5.76 25.95 -12.45
CA LYS A 244 -4.72 26.47 -13.36
C LYS A 244 -3.94 25.34 -14.03
N ASP A 245 -3.73 24.24 -13.32
CA ASP A 245 -3.01 23.07 -13.79
C ASP A 245 -3.89 22.20 -14.72
N GLY A 246 -3.39 21.94 -15.93
CA GLY A 246 -4.13 21.18 -16.93
C GLY A 246 -4.34 19.72 -16.56
N ALA A 247 -3.43 19.11 -15.80
CA ALA A 247 -3.57 17.73 -15.35
C ALA A 247 -4.63 17.61 -14.25
N THR A 248 -4.68 18.56 -13.31
CA THR A 248 -5.73 18.65 -12.28
C THR A 248 -7.11 18.84 -12.92
N ARG A 249 -7.25 19.76 -13.89
CA ARG A 249 -8.53 19.93 -14.62
C ARG A 249 -8.97 18.64 -15.31
N LYS A 250 -8.04 17.93 -15.96
CA LYS A 250 -8.33 16.65 -16.62
C LYS A 250 -8.82 15.61 -15.62
N ASP A 251 -8.12 15.44 -14.50
CA ASP A 251 -8.49 14.48 -13.46
C ASP A 251 -9.84 14.85 -12.81
N ALA A 252 -10.11 16.14 -12.59
CA ALA A 252 -11.39 16.63 -12.07
C ALA A 252 -12.55 16.35 -13.04
N ALA A 253 -12.37 16.62 -14.34
CA ALA A 253 -13.38 16.36 -15.36
C ALA A 253 -13.70 14.86 -15.49
N LEU A 254 -12.66 14.00 -15.50
CA LEU A 254 -12.83 12.56 -15.52
C LEU A 254 -13.52 12.04 -14.26
N CYS A 255 -13.15 12.56 -13.09
CA CYS A 255 -13.80 12.23 -11.83
C CYS A 255 -15.28 12.59 -11.87
N TYR A 256 -15.60 13.85 -12.19
CA TYR A 256 -16.97 14.33 -12.25
C TYR A 256 -17.83 13.52 -13.23
N TYR A 257 -17.31 13.28 -14.44
CA TYR A 257 -17.99 12.45 -15.44
C TYR A 257 -18.32 11.05 -14.91
N LYS A 258 -17.37 10.36 -14.27
CA LYS A 258 -17.59 9.01 -13.74
C LYS A 258 -18.61 8.99 -12.61
N LEU A 259 -18.57 9.96 -11.70
CA LEU A 259 -19.53 10.04 -10.60
C LEU A 259 -20.96 10.23 -11.12
N VAL A 260 -21.13 11.12 -12.09
CA VAL A 260 -22.42 11.35 -12.76
C VAL A 260 -22.88 10.11 -13.54
N ALA A 261 -21.99 9.45 -14.29
CA ALA A 261 -22.31 8.23 -15.02
C ALA A 261 -22.75 7.09 -14.08
N ASN A 262 -22.05 6.91 -12.95
CA ASN A 262 -22.39 5.92 -11.94
C ASN A 262 -23.74 6.21 -11.28
N TYR A 263 -24.05 7.49 -11.03
CA TYR A 263 -25.34 7.91 -10.49
C TYR A 263 -26.50 7.55 -11.43
N PHE A 264 -26.39 7.88 -12.73
CA PHE A 264 -27.41 7.52 -13.71
C PHE A 264 -27.54 6.00 -13.93
N SER A 265 -26.42 5.28 -13.89
CA SER A 265 -26.45 3.80 -13.95
C SER A 265 -27.16 3.20 -12.74
N ALA A 266 -26.98 3.78 -11.55
CA ALA A 266 -27.65 3.31 -10.34
C ALA A 266 -29.17 3.53 -10.41
N ILE A 267 -29.61 4.71 -10.87
CA ILE A 267 -31.03 5.03 -11.07
C ILE A 267 -31.68 4.14 -12.12
N SER A 268 -30.95 3.79 -13.19
CA SER A 268 -31.51 2.94 -14.26
C SER A 268 -31.61 1.46 -13.86
N SER A 269 -30.99 1.06 -12.75
CA SER A 269 -30.96 -0.33 -12.25
C SER A 269 -31.93 -0.61 -11.09
N THR A 270 -32.65 0.42 -10.64
CA THR A 270 -33.72 0.36 -9.64
C THR A 270 -35.08 0.40 -10.32
#